data_AF-A0A8D8GDI4-F1
#
_entry.id   AF-A0A8D8GDI4-F1
#
_cell.length_a   1.000
_cell.length_b   1.000
_cell.length_c   1.000
_cell.angle_alpha   90.00
_cell.angle_beta   90.00
_cell.angle_gamma   90.00
#
_symmetry.space_group_name_H-M   'P 1'
#
loop_
_entity.id
_entity.type
_entity.pdbx_description
1 polymer ?
#
loop_
_entity_poly.entity_id
_entity_poly.type
_entity_poly.pdbx_seq_one_letter_code
_entity_poly.pdbx_strand_id
1 'polypeptide(L)'
;IERLIKRFRARKVYIGGLLFYCSGMTMMALTKHRVGVILFSWTAGVMYSTLFTMPYLLVAHYHSEGIFEEINPEDQPKEKVVRGLGTDVAIVSSMVFLAQFILSICMGTIVSWTGTTTAVVSVAAFLSFCGAIAATQVMYLDL
;
A
#
# COMPACT_ATOMS: atom_id res chain seq x y z
N ILE A 1 4.83 0.41 -13.84
CA ILE A 1 4.77 -0.75 -12.93
C ILE A 1 4.22 -2.00 -13.61
N GLU A 2 3.18 -1.92 -14.43
CA GLU A 2 2.56 -3.07 -15.12
C GLU A 2 3.51 -3.99 -15.90
N ARG A 3 4.49 -3.44 -16.65
CA ARG A 3 5.52 -4.28 -17.32
C ARG A 3 6.38 -5.06 -16.32
N LEU A 4 6.60 -4.50 -15.13
CA LEU A 4 7.36 -5.12 -14.05
C LEU A 4 6.53 -6.23 -13.40
N ILE A 5 5.23 -5.99 -13.21
CA ILE A 5 4.26 -7.00 -12.74
C ILE A 5 4.27 -8.22 -13.66
N LYS A 6 4.07 -7.99 -14.97
CA LYS A 6 4.08 -9.05 -15.99
C LYS A 6 5.38 -9.86 -16.03
N ARG A 7 6.50 -9.29 -15.57
CA ARG A 7 7.81 -9.95 -15.59
C ARG A 7 8.19 -10.62 -14.27
N PHE A 8 7.78 -10.06 -13.12
CA PHE A 8 8.25 -10.46 -11.80
C PHE A 8 7.17 -10.96 -10.84
N ARG A 9 5.90 -11.07 -11.29
CA ARG A 9 4.68 -11.31 -10.49
C ARG A 9 4.33 -10.17 -9.55
N ALA A 10 3.03 -9.92 -9.37
CA ALA A 10 2.55 -8.77 -8.57
C ALA A 10 3.06 -8.80 -7.12
N ARG A 11 3.10 -9.99 -6.51
CA ARG A 11 3.57 -10.19 -5.13
C ARG A 11 4.97 -9.66 -4.89
N LYS A 12 5.93 -9.99 -5.77
CA LYS A 12 7.32 -9.57 -5.61
C LYS A 12 7.48 -8.08 -5.85
N VAL A 13 6.73 -7.52 -6.80
CA VAL A 13 6.77 -6.07 -7.09
C VAL A 13 6.20 -5.27 -5.93
N TYR A 14 5.10 -5.72 -5.31
CA TYR A 14 4.51 -5.02 -4.17
C TYR A 14 5.39 -5.08 -2.92
N ILE A 15 5.78 -6.28 -2.48
CA ILE A 15 6.65 -6.47 -1.32
C ILE A 15 8.02 -5.82 -1.56
N GLY A 16 8.58 -5.99 -2.76
CA GLY A 16 9.86 -5.39 -3.14
C GLY A 16 9.83 -3.87 -3.13
N GLY A 17 8.73 -3.25 -3.60
CA GLY A 17 8.52 -1.80 -3.49
C GLY A 17 8.48 -1.31 -2.04
N LEU A 18 7.78 -2.04 -1.16
CA LEU A 18 7.71 -1.76 0.28
C LEU A 18 9.07 -1.88 0.98
N LEU A 19 9.84 -2.92 0.67
CA LEU A 19 11.18 -3.09 1.23
C LEU A 19 12.17 -2.07 0.67
N PHE A 20 12.06 -1.73 -0.62
CA PHE A 20 12.89 -0.71 -1.25
C PHE A 20 12.68 0.66 -0.59
N TYR A 21 11.42 1.06 -0.38
CA TYR A 21 11.11 2.30 0.35
C TYR A 21 11.61 2.24 1.80
N CYS A 22 11.38 1.13 2.52
CA CYS A 22 11.91 0.97 3.87
C CYS A 22 13.43 1.20 3.90
N SER A 23 14.18 0.57 3.00
CA SER A 23 15.64 0.72 2.91
C SER A 23 16.05 2.17 2.61
N GLY A 24 15.35 2.85 1.69
CA GLY A 24 15.62 4.25 1.34
C GLY A 24 15.38 5.19 2.53
N MET A 25 14.29 4.99 3.26
CA MET A 25 13.94 5.79 4.43
C MET A 25 14.90 5.53 5.61
N THR A 26 15.32 4.29 5.84
CA THR A 26 16.37 3.96 6.82
C THR A 26 17.70 4.61 6.44
N MET A 27 18.11 4.55 5.18
CA MET A 27 19.35 5.18 4.71
C MET A 27 19.31 6.70 4.88
N MET A 28 18.17 7.32 4.57
CA MET A 28 17.95 8.76 4.77
C MET A 28 18.03 9.15 6.26
N ALA A 29 17.50 8.33 7.16
CA ALA A 29 17.60 8.55 8.61
C ALA A 29 19.05 8.45 9.13
N LEU A 30 19.87 7.55 8.57
CA LEU A 30 21.27 7.37 8.95
C LEU A 30 22.18 8.46 8.39
N THR A 31 21.98 8.86 7.14
CA THR A 31 22.91 9.75 6.43
C THR A 31 22.85 11.19 6.94
N LYS A 32 21.72 11.62 7.56
CA LYS A 32 21.48 12.96 8.15
C LYS A 32 21.99 14.15 7.32
N HIS A 33 22.13 13.99 6.01
CA HIS A 33 22.73 14.96 5.10
C HIS A 33 21.68 15.46 4.09
N ARG A 34 21.68 16.78 3.80
CA ARG A 34 20.67 17.43 2.95
C ARG A 34 20.59 16.83 1.54
N VAL A 35 21.73 16.45 0.96
CA VAL A 35 21.79 15.80 -0.35
C VAL A 35 21.20 14.39 -0.32
N GLY A 36 21.33 13.68 0.80
CA GLY A 36 20.75 12.35 0.97
C GLY A 36 19.23 12.36 0.86
N VAL A 37 18.58 13.40 1.38
CA VAL A 37 17.11 13.56 1.26
C VAL A 37 16.67 13.66 -0.19
N ILE A 38 17.40 14.42 -1.02
CA ILE A 38 17.08 14.59 -2.43
C ILE A 38 17.30 13.28 -3.18
N LEU A 39 18.42 12.61 -2.95
CA LEU A 39 18.76 11.34 -3.61
C LEU A 39 17.79 10.21 -3.24
N PHE A 40 17.36 10.12 -1.99
CA PHE A 40 16.46 9.04 -1.55
C PHE A 40 14.98 9.36 -1.79
N SER A 41 14.61 10.60 -2.14
CA SER A 41 13.22 11.01 -2.39
C SER A 41 12.51 10.21 -3.49
N TRP A 42 13.23 9.80 -4.53
CA TRP A 42 12.66 9.01 -5.63
C TRP A 42 12.09 7.65 -5.19
N THR A 43 12.59 7.10 -4.07
CA THR A 43 12.08 5.84 -3.50
C THR A 43 10.63 5.99 -3.04
N ALA A 44 10.24 7.18 -2.57
CA ALA A 44 8.86 7.51 -2.25
C ALA A 44 7.96 7.51 -3.50
N GLY A 45 8.49 7.98 -4.64
CA GLY A 45 7.76 7.95 -5.92
C GLY A 45 7.44 6.52 -6.38
N VAL A 46 8.43 5.61 -6.29
CA VAL A 46 8.23 4.18 -6.59
C VAL A 46 7.17 3.58 -5.67
N MET A 47 7.23 3.89 -4.37
CA MET A 47 6.24 3.46 -3.39
C MET A 47 4.83 3.95 -3.75
N TYR A 48 4.66 5.26 -3.97
CA TYR A 48 3.37 5.86 -4.28
C TYR A 48 2.75 5.24 -5.53
N SER A 49 3.54 5.05 -6.59
CA SER A 49 3.06 4.37 -7.79
C SER A 49 2.60 2.94 -7.49
N THR A 50 3.33 2.22 -6.63
CA THR A 50 2.99 0.84 -6.29
C THR A 50 1.71 0.76 -5.43
N LEU A 51 1.60 1.61 -4.40
CA LEU A 51 0.42 1.67 -3.52
C LEU A 51 -0.86 2.08 -4.24
N PHE A 52 -0.79 2.94 -5.26
CA PHE A 52 -1.97 3.35 -6.02
C PHE A 52 -2.25 2.48 -7.25
N THR A 53 -1.36 1.55 -7.62
CA THR A 53 -1.61 0.62 -8.73
C THR A 53 -2.04 -0.75 -8.23
N MET A 54 -1.31 -1.32 -7.26
CA MET A 54 -1.48 -2.72 -6.86
C MET A 54 -2.84 -3.02 -6.24
N PRO A 55 -3.31 -2.32 -5.19
CA PRO A 55 -4.57 -2.66 -4.53
C PRO A 55 -5.77 -2.56 -5.49
N TYR A 56 -5.79 -1.55 -6.35
CA TYR A 56 -6.83 -1.35 -7.34
C TYR A 56 -6.83 -2.45 -8.41
N LEU A 57 -5.64 -2.86 -8.85
CA LEU A 57 -5.48 -3.97 -9.78
C LEU A 57 -5.93 -5.29 -9.14
N LEU A 58 -5.53 -5.57 -7.89
CA LEU A 58 -5.97 -6.76 -7.17
C LEU A 58 -7.50 -6.77 -7.01
N VAL A 59 -8.11 -5.65 -6.63
CA VAL A 59 -9.58 -5.52 -6.53
C VAL A 59 -10.27 -5.77 -7.87
N ALA A 60 -9.74 -5.22 -8.96
CA ALA A 60 -10.29 -5.48 -10.30
C ALA A 60 -10.23 -6.96 -10.65
N HIS A 61 -9.13 -7.64 -10.35
CA HIS A 61 -8.98 -9.07 -10.58
C HIS A 61 -9.91 -9.91 -9.69
N TYR A 62 -10.01 -9.59 -8.40
CA TYR A 62 -10.95 -10.26 -7.48
C TYR A 62 -12.41 -10.15 -7.95
N HIS A 63 -12.79 -9.00 -8.48
CA HIS A 63 -14.14 -8.78 -9.02
C HIS A 63 -14.34 -9.57 -10.32
N SER A 64 -13.34 -9.63 -11.21
CA SER A 64 -13.45 -10.34 -12.49
C SER A 64 -13.46 -11.87 -12.36
N GLU A 65 -12.85 -12.44 -11.32
CA GLU A 65 -12.80 -13.89 -11.09
C GLU A 65 -14.01 -14.42 -10.30
N GLY A 66 -15.00 -13.57 -9.99
CA GLY A 66 -16.23 -14.00 -9.32
C GLY A 66 -16.02 -14.51 -7.89
N ILE A 67 -14.87 -14.25 -7.25
CA ILE A 67 -14.57 -14.71 -5.87
C ILE A 67 -15.58 -14.14 -4.85
N PHE A 68 -16.25 -13.04 -5.20
CA PHE A 68 -17.30 -12.43 -4.38
C PHE A 68 -18.72 -12.89 -4.72
N GLU A 69 -18.90 -13.69 -5.77
CA GLU A 69 -20.18 -14.36 -6.05
C GLU A 69 -20.25 -15.65 -5.23
N GLU A 70 -21.13 -15.67 -4.23
CA GLU A 70 -21.41 -16.89 -3.45
C GLU A 70 -21.88 -18.02 -4.37
N ILE A 71 -21.11 -19.12 -4.41
CA ILE A 71 -21.60 -20.42 -4.85
C ILE A 71 -22.51 -20.97 -3.73
N ASN A 72 -23.77 -20.56 -3.69
CA ASN A 72 -24.80 -21.21 -2.87
C ASN A 72 -25.89 -21.76 -3.79
N PRO A 73 -25.95 -23.09 -4.03
CA PRO A 73 -26.95 -23.68 -4.90
C PRO A 73 -28.39 -23.70 -4.35
N GLU A 74 -28.66 -23.40 -3.07
CA GLU A 74 -29.92 -23.88 -2.46
C GLU A 74 -30.76 -22.96 -1.55
N ASP A 75 -30.49 -21.68 -1.27
CA ASP A 75 -31.41 -20.94 -0.38
C ASP A 75 -31.63 -19.45 -0.66
N GLN A 76 -32.85 -19.16 -1.15
CA GLN A 76 -33.71 -17.97 -0.90
C GLN A 76 -33.29 -16.59 -1.46
N PRO A 77 -34.26 -15.71 -1.77
CA PRO A 77 -34.01 -14.41 -2.39
C PRO A 77 -33.52 -13.41 -1.35
N LYS A 78 -32.28 -13.55 -0.89
CA LYS A 78 -31.57 -12.43 -0.28
C LYS A 78 -31.30 -11.42 -1.39
N GLU A 79 -31.69 -10.15 -1.18
CA GLU A 79 -31.38 -9.05 -2.09
C GLU A 79 -29.94 -9.20 -2.57
N LYS A 80 -29.78 -9.47 -3.87
CA LYS A 80 -28.49 -9.53 -4.53
C LYS A 80 -27.89 -8.13 -4.44
N VAL A 81 -27.21 -7.82 -3.35
CA VAL A 81 -26.33 -6.67 -3.29
C VAL A 81 -25.14 -7.02 -4.18
N VAL A 82 -25.31 -6.81 -5.49
CA VAL A 82 -24.25 -6.96 -6.47
C VAL A 82 -23.17 -5.95 -6.10
N ARG A 83 -22.11 -6.42 -5.43
CA ARG A 83 -21.00 -5.57 -5.02
C ARG A 83 -20.25 -5.14 -6.27
N GLY A 84 -20.52 -3.92 -6.73
CA GLY A 84 -19.91 -3.39 -7.95
C GLY A 84 -18.43 -3.04 -7.75
N LEU A 85 -17.65 -3.15 -8.82
CA LEU A 85 -16.24 -2.73 -8.86
C LEU A 85 -16.04 -1.30 -8.33
N GLY A 86 -16.98 -0.39 -8.64
CA GLY A 86 -16.95 0.99 -8.15
C GLY A 86 -17.02 1.08 -6.62
N THR A 87 -17.79 0.21 -5.96
CA THR A 87 -17.88 0.13 -4.50
C THR A 87 -16.56 -0.39 -3.91
N ASP A 88 -15.96 -1.43 -4.49
CA ASP A 88 -14.69 -1.97 -4.00
C ASP A 88 -13.53 -0.96 -4.16
N VAL A 89 -13.49 -0.25 -5.29
CA VAL A 89 -12.54 0.85 -5.55
C VAL A 89 -12.77 2.01 -4.57
N ALA A 90 -14.02 2.38 -4.29
CA ALA A 90 -14.35 3.41 -3.32
C ALA A 90 -13.92 3.02 -1.90
N ILE A 91 -14.07 1.75 -1.53
CA ILE A 91 -13.59 1.21 -0.25
C ILE A 91 -12.06 1.34 -0.16
N VAL A 92 -11.31 0.90 -1.18
CA VAL A 92 -9.84 1.04 -1.21
C VAL A 92 -9.42 2.51 -1.09
N SER A 93 -10.07 3.41 -1.84
CA SER A 93 -9.77 4.84 -1.76
C SER A 93 -10.08 5.41 -0.38
N SER A 94 -11.19 5.00 0.25
CA SER A 94 -11.56 5.48 1.59
C SER A 94 -10.55 5.06 2.66
N MET A 95 -9.98 3.85 2.55
CA MET A 95 -8.94 3.36 3.46
C MET A 95 -7.65 4.17 3.33
N VAL A 96 -7.25 4.54 2.10
CA VAL A 96 -6.07 5.38 1.86
C VAL A 96 -6.26 6.78 2.45
N PHE A 97 -7.43 7.39 2.22
CA PHE A 97 -7.73 8.71 2.79
C PHE A 97 -7.78 8.68 4.32
N LEU A 98 -8.39 7.65 4.91
CA LEU A 98 -8.42 7.47 6.36
C LEU A 98 -7.00 7.36 6.93
N ALA A 99 -6.13 6.57 6.30
CA ALA A 99 -4.73 6.45 6.71
C ALA A 99 -3.98 7.78 6.64
N GLN A 100 -4.20 8.57 5.58
CA GLN A 100 -3.61 9.91 5.44
C GLN A 100 -4.08 10.87 6.54
N PHE A 101 -5.37 10.82 6.88
CA PHE A 101 -5.93 11.64 7.95
C PHE A 101 -5.33 11.30 9.32
N ILE A 102 -5.26 10.00 9.65
CA ILE A 102 -4.64 9.52 10.89
C ILE A 102 -3.17 9.96 10.94
N LEU A 103 -2.43 9.75 9.84
CA LEU A 103 -1.02 10.13 9.78
C LEU A 103 -0.83 11.64 9.95
N SER A 104 -1.68 12.46 9.33
CA SER A 104 -1.62 13.93 9.47
C SER A 104 -1.83 14.40 10.91
N ILE A 105 -2.73 13.75 11.65
CA ILE A 105 -2.99 14.09 13.06
C ILE A 105 -1.83 13.65 13.96
N CYS A 106 -1.32 12.44 13.76
CA CYS A 106 -0.29 11.88 14.64
C CYS A 106 1.11 12.45 14.38
N MET A 107 1.46 12.70 13.11
CA MET A 107 2.84 13.04 12.74
C MET A 107 3.30 14.36 13.36
N GLY A 108 2.41 15.35 13.46
CA GLY A 108 2.72 16.64 14.10
C GLY A 108 3.15 16.47 15.57
N THR A 109 2.39 15.67 16.33
CA THR A 109 2.69 15.35 17.73
C THR A 109 3.99 14.56 17.87
N ILE A 110 4.25 13.60 16.98
CA ILE A 110 5.49 12.80 17.00
C ILE A 110 6.71 13.70 16.77
N VAL A 111 6.64 14.62 15.82
CA VAL A 111 7.74 15.55 15.52
C VAL A 111 7.95 16.54 16.67
N SER A 112 6.88 17.06 17.28
CA SER A 112 7.02 18.00 18.40
C SER A 112 7.63 17.34 19.64
N TRP A 113 7.33 16.07 19.89
CA TRP A 113 7.91 15.30 21.00
C TRP A 113 9.38 14.92 20.76
N THR A 114 9.73 14.51 19.54
CA THR A 114 11.09 14.07 19.19
C THR A 114 12.04 15.23 18.87
N GLY A 115 11.51 16.41 18.53
CA GLY A 115 12.29 17.59 18.19
C GLY A 115 13.02 17.51 16.85
N THR A 116 12.74 16.50 16.01
CA THR A 116 13.45 16.27 14.74
C THR A 116 12.54 15.76 13.64
N THR A 117 12.80 16.20 12.40
CA THR A 117 12.11 15.70 11.20
C THR A 117 12.54 14.28 10.82
N THR A 118 13.67 13.78 11.35
CA THR A 118 14.08 12.39 11.15
C THR A 118 13.07 11.39 11.71
N ALA A 119 12.24 11.79 12.67
CA ALA A 119 11.17 10.96 13.21
C ALA A 119 10.15 10.55 12.14
N VAL A 120 9.82 11.44 11.19
CA VAL A 120 8.93 11.13 10.04
C VAL A 120 9.48 9.96 9.24
N VAL A 121 10.78 10.02 8.97
CA VAL A 121 11.50 9.06 8.12
C VAL A 121 11.58 7.70 8.81
N SER A 122 11.84 7.69 10.12
CA SER A 122 11.88 6.47 10.93
C SER A 122 10.51 5.79 11.05
N VAL A 123 9.45 6.56 11.30
CA VAL A 123 8.08 6.04 11.36
C VAL A 123 7.67 5.48 9.99
N ALA A 124 8.00 6.18 8.90
CA ALA A 124 7.74 5.70 7.54
C ALA A 124 8.46 4.39 7.23
N ALA A 125 9.74 4.24 7.63
CA ALA A 125 10.48 3.00 7.47
C ALA A 125 9.81 1.85 8.24
N PHE A 126 9.46 2.08 9.51
CA PHE A 126 8.80 1.09 10.35
C PHE A 126 7.44 0.66 9.78
N LEU A 127 6.58 1.61 9.42
CA LEU A 127 5.27 1.33 8.83
C LEU A 127 5.39 0.61 7.48
N SER A 128 6.38 0.97 6.66
CA SER A 128 6.63 0.28 5.39
C SER A 128 7.11 -1.16 5.60
N PHE A 129 7.92 -1.41 6.62
CA PHE A 129 8.33 -2.77 6.98
C PHE A 129 7.15 -3.62 7.45
N CYS A 130 6.31 -3.07 8.32
CA CYS A 130 5.05 -3.71 8.73
C CYS A 130 4.13 -3.94 7.53
N GLY A 131 4.03 -2.96 6.62
CA GLY A 131 3.29 -3.07 5.38
C GLY A 131 3.84 -4.17 4.45
N ALA A 132 5.15 -4.34 4.37
CA ALA A 132 5.79 -5.42 3.62
C ALA A 132 5.42 -6.79 4.19
N ILE A 133 5.37 -6.93 5.53
CA ILE A 133 4.94 -8.16 6.20
C ILE A 133 3.45 -8.41 5.92
N ALA A 134 2.59 -7.40 6.08
CA ALA A 134 1.16 -7.53 5.79
C ALA A 134 0.90 -7.87 4.31
N ALA A 135 1.67 -7.31 3.39
CA ALA A 135 1.63 -7.61 1.96
C ALA A 135 1.93 -9.08 1.64
N THR A 136 2.60 -9.82 2.53
CA THR A 136 2.82 -11.27 2.34
C THR A 136 1.55 -12.10 2.48
N GLN A 137 0.56 -11.59 3.24
CA GLN A 137 -0.73 -12.24 3.55
C GLN A 137 -1.81 -11.93 2.52
N VAL A 138 -1.55 -11.00 1.60
CA VAL A 138 -2.45 -10.66 0.51
C VAL A 138 -2.45 -11.81 -0.50
N MET A 139 -3.65 -12.20 -0.95
CA MET A 139 -3.80 -13.16 -2.04
C MET A 139 -3.47 -12.46 -3.37
N TYR A 140 -2.60 -13.06 -4.17
CA TYR A 140 -2.32 -12.55 -5.51
C TYR A 140 -2.82 -13.63 -6.47
N LEU A 141 -4.05 -13.46 -6.96
CA LEU A 141 -4.59 -14.26 -8.07
C LEU A 141 -3.64 -14.10 -9.26
N ASP A 142 -3.33 -15.18 -9.98
CA ASP A 142 -2.15 -15.31 -10.85
C ASP A 142 -1.85 -14.07 -11.74
N LEU A 143 -1.01 -13.20 -11.17
CA LEU A 143 -0.59 -11.89 -11.68
C LEU A 143 0.93 -11.80 -11.81
#